data_AF-B3P640-F1
#
_entry.id   AF-B3P640-F1
#
_cell.length_a   1.000
_cell.length_b   1.000
_cell.length_c   1.000
_cell.angle_alpha   90.00
_cell.angle_beta   90.00
_cell.angle_gamma   90.00
#
_symmetry.space_group_name_H-M   'P 1'
#
loop_
_entity.id
_entity.type
_entity.pdbx_description
1 polymer ?
#
loop_
_entity_poly.entity_id
_entity_poly.type
_entity_poly.pdbx_seq_one_letter_code
_entity_poly.pdbx_strand_id
1 'polypeptide(L)'
;MLKALIIFFGLLALCYAASVGTTSDAPDVCQSEDELWGGEDIRKFYFCLDGQVITDECDPGYYFVNNVTISGCLPADLMKPSCVNLDTTVPDCTGTSKLQPQAADDVASFYLCTSDGAKELPCPDGKAFVSQDGYLGCFPWSEWRSLRNCVDD
;
A
#
# COMPACT_ATOMS: atom_id res chain seq x y z
N MET A 1 2.21 5.70 54.77
CA MET A 1 3.00 4.94 53.78
C MET A 1 2.22 3.84 53.04
N LEU A 2 0.90 3.64 53.26
CA LEU A 2 0.12 2.61 52.54
C LEU A 2 -0.76 3.19 51.41
N LYS A 3 -1.10 4.49 51.47
CA LYS A 3 -1.96 5.16 50.48
C LYS A 3 -1.24 5.59 49.20
N ALA A 4 0.09 5.74 49.23
CA ALA A 4 0.89 6.10 48.05
C ALA A 4 1.17 4.91 47.12
N LEU A 5 1.07 3.68 47.63
CA LEU A 5 1.36 2.45 46.89
C LEU A 5 0.21 1.99 45.99
N ILE A 6 -1.02 2.40 46.31
CA ILE A 6 -2.23 2.01 45.54
C ILE A 6 -2.36 2.84 44.27
N ILE A 7 -1.85 4.08 44.26
CA ILE A 7 -1.90 4.96 43.08
C ILE A 7 -0.90 4.50 42.01
N PHE A 8 0.24 3.93 42.42
CA PHE A 8 1.27 3.47 41.47
C PHE A 8 0.88 2.17 40.74
N PHE A 9 0.08 1.30 41.37
CA PHE A 9 -0.44 0.08 40.71
C PHE A 9 -1.68 0.32 39.83
N GLY A 10 -2.43 1.41 40.04
CA GLY A 10 -3.60 1.75 39.23
C GLY A 10 -3.26 2.30 37.83
N LEU A 11 -2.06 2.86 37.66
CA LEU A 11 -1.59 3.43 36.39
C LEU A 11 -0.87 2.41 35.49
N LEU A 12 -0.47 1.25 36.02
CA LEU A 12 0.26 0.22 35.26
C LEU A 12 -0.66 -0.74 34.48
N ALA A 13 -1.99 -0.60 34.61
CA ALA A 13 -2.96 -1.50 33.99
C ALA A 13 -3.59 -0.96 32.69
N LEU A 14 -3.13 0.20 32.19
CA LEU A 14 -3.69 0.87 31.00
C LEU A 14 -2.77 0.89 29.78
N CYS A 15 -1.66 0.15 29.80
CA CYS A 15 -0.77 -0.02 28.66
C CYS A 15 -0.86 -1.43 28.06
N TYR A 16 -2.07 -1.93 27.84
CA TYR A 16 -2.28 -2.87 26.73
C TYR A 16 -2.85 -2.03 25.59
N ALA A 17 -1.96 -1.25 24.98
CA ALA A 17 -2.20 -0.74 23.64
C ALA A 17 -2.59 -1.94 22.79
N ALA A 18 -3.70 -1.81 22.06
CA ALA A 18 -4.11 -2.77 21.07
C ALA A 18 -2.90 -3.04 20.15
N SER A 19 -2.31 -4.22 20.24
CA SER A 19 -1.58 -4.78 19.12
C SER A 19 -2.67 -5.14 18.10
N VAL A 20 -3.16 -4.13 17.37
CA VAL A 20 -3.69 -4.37 16.04
C VAL A 20 -2.49 -4.96 15.32
N GLY A 21 -2.46 -6.28 15.21
CA GLY A 21 -1.51 -6.97 14.38
C GLY A 21 -1.79 -6.50 12.96
N THR A 22 -1.11 -5.44 12.55
CA THR A 22 -0.77 -5.28 11.15
C THR A 22 0.00 -6.55 10.83
N THR A 23 -0.61 -7.43 10.04
CA THR A 23 0.15 -8.40 9.26
C THR A 23 1.03 -7.55 8.35
N SER A 24 2.17 -7.15 8.89
CA SER A 24 3.20 -6.45 8.15
C SER A 24 3.70 -7.43 7.12
N ASP A 25 3.42 -7.18 5.83
CA ASP A 25 4.03 -7.92 4.73
C ASP A 25 5.54 -7.65 4.61
N ALA A 26 6.13 -6.92 5.59
CA ALA A 26 7.56 -6.70 5.65
C ALA A 26 8.31 -8.00 5.92
N PRO A 27 9.43 -8.25 5.22
CA PRO A 27 10.28 -9.39 5.51
C PRO A 27 10.89 -9.27 6.91
N ASP A 28 10.93 -10.38 7.64
CA ASP A 28 11.55 -10.44 8.98
C ASP A 28 13.09 -10.52 8.93
N VAL A 29 13.66 -10.68 7.73
CA VAL A 29 15.09 -10.93 7.53
C VAL A 29 15.68 -9.87 6.61
N CYS A 30 16.81 -9.32 7.04
CA CYS A 30 17.64 -8.43 6.24
C CYS A 30 18.08 -9.11 4.94
N GLN A 31 17.67 -8.53 3.80
CA GLN A 31 18.07 -9.01 2.47
C GLN A 31 19.38 -8.37 2.01
N SER A 32 19.59 -7.10 2.37
CA SER A 32 20.81 -6.34 2.09
C SER A 32 21.07 -5.32 3.20
N GLU A 33 22.34 -5.15 3.59
CA GLU A 33 22.75 -4.10 4.55
C GLU A 33 23.04 -2.76 3.84
N ASP A 34 23.32 -2.79 2.54
CA ASP A 34 23.84 -1.64 1.79
C ASP A 34 22.87 -1.15 0.70
N GLU A 35 21.78 -1.88 0.44
CA GLU A 35 20.85 -1.58 -0.65
C GLU A 35 19.40 -1.57 -0.19
N LEU A 36 18.61 -0.68 -0.79
CA LEU A 36 17.15 -0.70 -0.68
C LEU A 36 16.60 -1.88 -1.48
N TRP A 37 15.52 -2.51 -1.04
CA TRP A 37 14.80 -3.49 -1.85
C TRP A 37 13.28 -3.28 -1.78
N GLY A 38 12.58 -3.69 -2.83
CA GLY A 38 11.13 -3.48 -2.97
C GLY A 38 10.31 -4.61 -2.35
N GLY A 39 9.09 -4.29 -1.94
CA GLY A 39 8.07 -5.29 -1.58
C GLY A 39 7.20 -5.72 -2.74
N GLU A 40 6.20 -6.56 -2.45
CA GLU A 40 5.12 -6.85 -3.41
C GLU A 40 4.27 -5.60 -3.67
N ASP A 41 4.01 -4.83 -2.62
CA ASP A 41 3.50 -3.48 -2.72
C ASP A 41 4.56 -2.59 -3.39
N ILE A 42 4.31 -2.18 -4.63
CA ILE A 42 5.26 -1.36 -5.42
C ILE A 42 5.48 0.03 -4.83
N ARG A 43 4.70 0.43 -3.82
CA ARG A 43 4.91 1.69 -3.08
C ARG A 43 5.90 1.49 -1.93
N LYS A 44 6.07 0.26 -1.44
CA LYS A 44 6.86 -0.05 -0.25
C LYS A 44 8.26 -0.51 -0.60
N PHE A 45 9.20 -0.10 0.24
CA PHE A 45 10.58 -0.51 0.18
C PHE A 45 11.13 -0.75 1.58
N TYR A 46 12.29 -1.37 1.62
CA TYR A 46 12.91 -1.83 2.83
C TYR A 46 14.41 -1.56 2.81
N PHE A 47 14.98 -1.42 4.00
CA PHE A 47 16.42 -1.34 4.21
C PHE A 47 16.78 -1.87 5.59
N CYS A 48 18.05 -2.17 5.81
CA CYS A 48 18.53 -2.64 7.11
C CYS A 48 19.17 -1.53 7.91
N LEU A 49 18.90 -1.55 9.21
CA LEU A 49 19.61 -0.76 10.20
C LEU A 49 19.90 -1.64 11.41
N ASP A 50 21.18 -1.85 11.70
CA ASP A 50 21.66 -2.71 12.79
C ASP A 50 21.04 -4.13 12.76
N GLY A 51 20.93 -4.71 11.57
CA GLY A 51 20.34 -6.05 11.35
C GLY A 51 18.82 -6.12 11.52
N GLN A 52 18.13 -4.98 11.65
CA GLN A 52 16.67 -4.89 11.67
C GLN A 52 16.16 -4.35 10.34
N VAL A 53 15.12 -5.00 9.81
CA VAL A 53 14.41 -4.52 8.62
C VAL A 53 13.56 -3.32 8.99
N ILE A 54 13.81 -2.20 8.33
CA ILE A 54 12.99 -1.01 8.35
C ILE A 54 12.12 -1.00 7.11
N THR A 55 10.83 -0.75 7.28
CA THR A 55 9.87 -0.57 6.17
C THR A 55 9.56 0.90 6.01
N ASP A 56 9.52 1.35 4.77
CA ASP A 56 9.11 2.69 4.39
C ASP A 56 8.31 2.64 3.08
N GLU A 57 7.63 3.74 2.74
CA GLU A 57 6.72 3.83 1.59
C GLU A 57 6.96 5.13 0.81
N CYS A 58 6.85 5.06 -0.51
CA CYS A 58 6.88 6.22 -1.38
C CYS A 58 5.65 7.12 -1.15
N ASP A 59 5.83 8.42 -1.36
CA ASP A 59 4.71 9.37 -1.33
C ASP A 59 3.63 9.01 -2.38
N PRO A 60 2.36 9.37 -2.16
CA PRO A 60 1.30 9.15 -3.14
C PRO A 60 1.66 9.65 -4.54
N GLY A 61 1.46 8.80 -5.55
CA GLY A 61 1.85 9.07 -6.94
C GLY A 61 3.31 8.74 -7.28
N TYR A 62 4.08 8.25 -6.32
CA TYR A 62 5.43 7.73 -6.52
C TYR A 62 5.50 6.25 -6.16
N TYR A 63 6.40 5.54 -6.84
CA TYR A 63 6.55 4.09 -6.74
C TYR A 63 8.02 3.70 -6.70
N PHE A 64 8.34 2.71 -5.88
CA PHE A 64 9.72 2.30 -5.66
C PHE A 64 10.25 1.54 -6.86
N VAL A 65 11.45 1.90 -7.29
CA VAL A 65 12.22 1.21 -8.32
C VAL A 65 13.61 0.95 -7.78
N ASN A 66 14.09 -0.29 -7.97
CA ASN A 66 15.48 -0.64 -7.72
C ASN A 66 16.04 -1.40 -8.91
N ASN A 67 16.74 -0.69 -9.79
CA ASN A 67 17.41 -1.25 -10.96
C ASN A 67 18.83 -0.68 -11.10
N VAL A 68 19.54 -1.08 -12.17
CA VAL A 68 20.95 -0.70 -12.40
C VAL A 68 21.16 0.83 -12.48
N THR A 69 20.13 1.59 -12.82
CA THR A 69 20.23 3.04 -13.06
C THR A 69 19.68 3.87 -11.90
N ILE A 70 18.63 3.38 -11.25
CA ILE A 70 17.83 4.14 -10.27
C ILE A 70 17.48 3.22 -9.10
N SER A 71 17.70 3.72 -7.88
CA SER A 71 17.21 3.14 -6.63
C SER A 71 16.48 4.22 -5.84
N GLY A 72 15.16 4.12 -5.74
CA GLY A 72 14.32 5.10 -5.06
C GLY A 72 12.91 5.24 -5.65
N CYS A 73 12.18 6.24 -5.17
CA CYS A 73 10.80 6.51 -5.59
C CYS A 73 10.75 7.31 -6.91
N LEU A 74 10.06 6.79 -7.91
CA LEU A 74 9.82 7.44 -9.20
C LEU A 74 8.36 7.86 -9.34
N PRO A 75 8.08 9.03 -9.96
CA PRO A 75 6.70 9.44 -10.23
C PRO A 75 6.03 8.48 -11.24
N ALA A 76 4.71 8.39 -11.14
CA ALA A 76 3.89 7.46 -11.93
C ALA A 76 4.15 7.54 -13.45
N ASP A 77 4.37 8.73 -13.99
CA ASP A 77 4.59 8.98 -15.42
C ASP A 77 5.92 8.42 -15.96
N LEU A 78 6.85 8.07 -15.07
CA LEU A 78 8.13 7.40 -15.41
C LEU A 78 8.09 5.88 -15.16
N MET A 79 7.00 5.36 -14.59
CA MET A 79 6.83 3.92 -14.37
C MET A 79 6.43 3.18 -15.63
N LYS A 80 6.67 1.86 -15.66
CA LYS A 80 6.12 0.96 -16.69
C LYS A 80 4.59 1.11 -16.69
N PRO A 81 3.90 1.38 -17.82
CA PRO A 81 2.46 1.67 -17.82
C PRO A 81 1.56 0.58 -17.24
N SER A 82 2.01 -0.69 -17.23
CA SER A 82 1.27 -1.76 -16.55
C SER A 82 1.23 -1.59 -15.03
N CYS A 83 2.22 -0.92 -14.45
CA CYS A 83 2.39 -0.75 -13.00
C CYS A 83 1.65 0.44 -12.40
N VAL A 84 1.02 1.28 -13.21
CA VAL A 84 0.39 2.53 -12.77
C VAL A 84 -0.89 2.80 -13.55
N ASN A 85 -1.72 3.72 -13.06
CA ASN A 85 -2.86 4.24 -13.82
C ASN A 85 -2.53 5.67 -14.28
N LEU A 86 -2.40 5.89 -15.59
CA LEU A 86 -2.00 7.19 -16.15
C LEU A 86 -3.19 8.01 -16.67
N ASP A 87 -4.29 7.35 -17.03
CA ASP A 87 -5.43 7.95 -17.73
C ASP A 87 -6.74 7.85 -16.92
N THR A 88 -6.64 7.65 -15.61
CA THR A 88 -7.79 7.60 -14.70
C THR A 88 -8.37 9.00 -14.46
N THR A 89 -9.67 9.04 -14.21
CA THR A 89 -10.38 10.27 -13.86
C THR A 89 -11.42 9.95 -12.80
N VAL A 90 -11.74 10.94 -11.97
CA VAL A 90 -12.83 10.82 -11.01
C VAL A 90 -14.13 10.52 -11.78
N PRO A 91 -14.83 9.41 -11.49
CA PRO A 91 -16.00 9.03 -12.27
C PRO A 91 -17.15 10.02 -12.08
N ASP A 92 -17.91 10.22 -13.15
CA ASP A 92 -19.11 11.08 -13.19
C ASP A 92 -20.33 10.49 -12.46
N CYS A 93 -20.22 9.24 -12.01
CA CYS A 93 -21.28 8.46 -11.40
C CYS A 93 -22.54 8.29 -12.26
N THR A 94 -22.35 8.18 -13.57
CA THR A 94 -23.38 7.84 -14.55
C THR A 94 -23.09 6.51 -15.26
N GLY A 95 -24.12 5.92 -15.87
CA GLY A 95 -23.97 4.67 -16.62
C GLY A 95 -23.29 3.56 -15.80
N THR A 96 -22.24 2.97 -16.37
CA THR A 96 -21.48 1.88 -15.75
C THR A 96 -20.70 2.31 -14.50
N SER A 97 -20.24 3.57 -14.43
CA SER A 97 -19.47 4.06 -13.27
C SER A 97 -20.30 4.09 -11.99
N LYS A 98 -21.63 4.14 -12.12
CA LYS A 98 -22.58 4.00 -11.01
C LYS A 98 -22.78 2.56 -10.52
N LEU A 99 -22.53 1.58 -11.38
CA LEU A 99 -22.85 0.17 -11.12
C LEU A 99 -21.67 -0.64 -10.58
N GLN A 100 -20.45 -0.14 -10.75
CA GLN A 100 -19.25 -0.88 -10.40
C GLN A 100 -18.10 0.04 -9.96
N PRO A 101 -17.13 -0.47 -9.18
CA PRO A 101 -15.94 0.28 -8.80
C PRO A 101 -15.12 0.74 -10.02
N GLN A 102 -14.49 1.90 -9.92
CA GLN A 102 -13.60 2.43 -10.96
C GLN A 102 -12.17 2.55 -10.43
N ALA A 103 -11.18 2.40 -11.31
CA ALA A 103 -9.78 2.59 -10.93
C ALA A 103 -9.51 4.05 -10.53
N ALA A 104 -8.67 4.25 -9.51
CA ALA A 104 -8.12 5.54 -9.14
C ALA A 104 -6.68 5.68 -9.65
N ASP A 105 -6.12 6.89 -9.55
CA ASP A 105 -4.73 7.16 -9.93
C ASP A 105 -3.76 6.36 -9.03
N ASP A 106 -4.08 6.27 -7.73
CA ASP A 106 -3.44 5.33 -6.82
C ASP A 106 -3.96 3.91 -7.09
N VAL A 107 -3.06 3.01 -7.48
CA VAL A 107 -3.37 1.61 -7.79
C VAL A 107 -3.87 0.84 -6.55
N ALA A 108 -3.60 1.31 -5.34
CA ALA A 108 -4.13 0.74 -4.11
C ALA A 108 -5.51 1.32 -3.71
N SER A 109 -6.08 2.17 -4.55
CA SER A 109 -7.35 2.84 -4.30
C SER A 109 -8.32 2.65 -5.47
N PHE A 110 -9.61 2.87 -5.20
CA PHE A 110 -10.67 2.78 -6.18
C PHE A 110 -11.81 3.74 -5.85
N TYR A 111 -12.57 4.13 -6.86
CA TYR A 111 -13.76 4.94 -6.68
C TYR A 111 -15.02 4.08 -6.57
N LEU A 112 -15.89 4.42 -5.61
CA LEU A 112 -17.30 4.04 -5.60
C LEU A 112 -18.18 5.26 -5.74
N CYS A 113 -19.26 5.11 -6.49
CA CYS A 113 -20.29 6.14 -6.58
C CYS A 113 -21.30 6.01 -5.45
N THR A 114 -21.45 7.09 -4.70
CA THR A 114 -22.41 7.22 -3.60
C THR A 114 -23.49 8.24 -3.95
N SER A 115 -24.41 8.53 -3.02
CA SER A 115 -25.35 9.65 -3.18
C SER A 115 -24.64 11.01 -3.31
N ASP A 116 -23.42 11.10 -2.77
CA ASP A 116 -22.68 12.36 -2.63
C ASP A 116 -21.64 12.52 -3.76
N GLY A 117 -21.68 11.63 -4.76
CA GLY A 117 -20.73 11.58 -5.87
C GLY A 117 -19.70 10.44 -5.72
N ALA A 118 -18.65 10.52 -6.53
CA ALA A 118 -17.54 9.58 -6.51
C ALA A 118 -16.73 9.74 -5.23
N LYS A 119 -16.47 8.63 -4.56
CA LYS A 119 -15.66 8.56 -3.36
C LYS A 119 -14.51 7.60 -3.57
N GLU A 120 -13.29 8.09 -3.42
CA GLU A 120 -12.09 7.26 -3.40
C GLU A 120 -12.01 6.49 -2.08
N LEU A 121 -11.71 5.21 -2.18
CA LEU A 121 -11.59 4.29 -1.06
C LEU A 121 -10.33 3.43 -1.25
N PRO A 122 -9.58 3.15 -0.18
CA PRO A 122 -8.44 2.25 -0.27
C PRO A 122 -8.91 0.80 -0.42
N CYS A 123 -8.12 0.00 -1.11
CA CYS A 123 -8.16 -1.44 -0.96
C CYS A 123 -7.75 -1.85 0.46
N PRO A 124 -8.18 -3.03 0.94
CA PRO A 124 -7.65 -3.58 2.19
C PRO A 124 -6.12 -3.75 2.11
N ASP A 125 -5.46 -3.71 3.27
CA ASP A 125 -4.00 -3.88 3.37
C ASP A 125 -3.51 -5.12 2.59
N GLY A 126 -2.35 -4.97 1.94
CA GLY A 126 -1.73 -6.02 1.12
C GLY A 126 -2.40 -6.25 -0.24
N LYS A 127 -3.33 -5.38 -0.66
CA LYS A 127 -4.05 -5.50 -1.93
C LYS A 127 -4.00 -4.22 -2.76
N ALA A 128 -4.15 -4.40 -4.07
CA ALA A 128 -4.29 -3.33 -5.05
C ALA A 128 -5.45 -3.61 -6.01
N PHE A 129 -6.01 -2.54 -6.59
CA PHE A 129 -7.20 -2.57 -7.40
C PHE A 129 -6.89 -2.95 -8.86
N VAL A 130 -7.70 -3.86 -9.42
CA VAL A 130 -7.68 -4.26 -10.82
C VAL A 130 -9.06 -3.99 -11.42
N SER A 131 -9.09 -3.38 -12.62
CA SER A 131 -10.27 -3.23 -13.45
C SER A 131 -9.88 -3.39 -14.93
N GLN A 132 -9.49 -4.61 -15.32
CA GLN A 132 -9.09 -4.95 -16.69
C GLN A 132 -9.28 -6.44 -16.97
N ASP A 133 -9.41 -6.80 -18.25
CA ASP A 133 -9.43 -8.20 -18.72
C ASP A 133 -10.43 -9.13 -18.00
N GLY A 134 -11.56 -8.56 -17.56
CA GLY A 134 -12.61 -9.28 -16.83
C GLY A 134 -12.40 -9.40 -15.33
N TYR A 135 -11.28 -8.90 -14.79
CA TYR A 135 -11.02 -8.79 -13.36
C TYR A 135 -11.48 -7.43 -12.84
N LEU A 136 -12.16 -7.45 -11.69
CA LEU A 136 -12.68 -6.26 -11.04
C LEU A 136 -12.65 -6.43 -9.52
N GLY A 137 -11.82 -5.63 -8.84
CA GLY A 137 -11.73 -5.62 -7.38
C GLY A 137 -10.32 -5.49 -6.84
N CYS A 138 -10.16 -5.66 -5.53
CA CYS A 138 -8.88 -5.62 -4.84
C CYS A 138 -8.25 -7.03 -4.74
N PHE A 139 -7.07 -7.20 -5.34
CA PHE A 139 -6.33 -8.46 -5.38
C PHE A 139 -5.04 -8.34 -4.56
N PRO A 140 -4.55 -9.42 -3.93
CA PRO A 140 -3.22 -9.42 -3.30
C PRO A 140 -2.17 -8.87 -4.26
N TRP A 141 -1.19 -8.12 -3.76
CA TRP A 141 -0.18 -7.46 -4.60
C TRP A 141 0.53 -8.39 -5.60
N SER A 142 0.88 -9.60 -5.17
CA SER A 142 1.51 -10.60 -6.06
C SER A 142 0.59 -11.03 -7.21
N GLU A 143 -0.71 -11.18 -6.95
CA GLU A 143 -1.71 -11.47 -7.98
C GLU A 143 -1.96 -10.23 -8.86
N TRP A 144 -2.05 -9.04 -8.27
CA TRP A 144 -2.18 -7.77 -9.00
C TRP A 144 -1.04 -7.60 -10.01
N ARG A 145 0.22 -7.87 -9.63
CA ARG A 145 1.38 -7.81 -10.53
C ARG A 145 1.22 -8.74 -11.71
N SER A 146 0.77 -9.97 -11.47
CA SER A 146 0.52 -10.95 -12.52
C SER A 146 -0.61 -10.51 -13.45
N LEU A 147 -1.75 -10.07 -12.91
CA LEU A 147 -2.90 -9.61 -13.68
C LEU A 147 -2.59 -8.36 -14.51
N ARG A 148 -1.73 -7.48 -13.99
CA ARG A 148 -1.31 -6.25 -14.67
C ARG A 148 -0.15 -6.44 -15.63
N ASN A 149 0.57 -7.55 -15.56
CA ASN A 149 1.89 -7.69 -16.16
C ASN A 149 2.86 -6.58 -15.70
N CYS A 150 2.80 -6.27 -14.41
CA CYS A 150 3.75 -5.40 -13.71
C CYS A 150 4.81 -6.29 -13.04
N VAL A 151 5.76 -6.76 -13.85
CA VAL A 151 6.89 -7.58 -13.42
C VAL A 151 8.19 -6.91 -13.88
N ASP A 152 9.25 -7.16 -13.12
CA ASP A 152 10.61 -6.81 -13.49
C ASP A 152 11.01 -7.64 -14.73
N ASP A 153 11.37 -6.97 -15.82
CA ASP A 153 11.83 -7.62 -17.07
C ASP A 153 13.35 -7.87 -17.05
#